data_AF-A0A7W4IJF7-F1
#
_entry.id   AF-A0A7W4IJF7-F1
#
_cell.length_a   1.000
_cell.length_b   1.000
_cell.length_c   1.000
_cell.angle_alpha   90.00
_cell.angle_beta   90.00
_cell.angle_gamma   90.00
#
_symmetry.space_group_name_H-M   'P 1'
#
loop_
_entity.id
_entity.type
_entity.pdbx_description
1 polymer ?
#
loop_
_entity_poly.entity_id
_entity_poly.type
_entity_poly.pdbx_seq_one_letter_code
_entity_poly.pdbx_strand_id
1 'polypeptide(L)'
;MKYPIFVGTFLIFVMIFATFVDTFGIDKVAKFTTIFTSMIPGIMLFLVARQQFFIAREQKEIAREQKEIARGKFRLDLFEKRHDVYNVFVDFFAYCHDLSLKVDDYTKITTDEEFDILYNYPGSEVIDEITDRGANNIGLVRDCLDGSKNKCEIALNKMIFLYDESISHKMGEFARDVYDLGYDIHNYMGQEILNWRACYVFGDDYVAASTLELEKKKSELSKRLKGEITSEMMPFLHISYSDVS
;
A
#
# COMPACT_ATOMS: atom_id res chain seq x y z
N MET A 1 -12.70 36.57 30.78
CA MET A 1 -13.23 37.20 32.00
C MET A 1 -14.26 36.26 32.64
N LYS A 2 -13.91 35.51 33.70
CA LYS A 2 -14.75 34.43 34.30
C LYS A 2 -15.03 34.65 35.80
N TYR A 3 -15.12 35.90 36.28
CA TYR A 3 -15.35 36.22 37.70
C TYR A 3 -16.65 36.98 38.07
N PRO A 4 -17.55 37.43 37.16
CA PRO A 4 -18.69 38.24 37.60
C PRO A 4 -19.70 37.45 38.44
N ILE A 5 -19.82 36.13 38.21
CA ILE A 5 -20.72 35.27 38.98
C ILE A 5 -20.19 35.09 40.41
N PHE A 6 -18.89 34.87 40.59
CA PHE A 6 -18.30 34.59 41.90
C PHE A 6 -18.41 35.80 42.85
N VAL A 7 -18.18 37.00 42.33
CA VAL A 7 -18.32 38.26 43.09
C VAL A 7 -19.78 38.50 43.49
N GLY A 8 -20.73 38.25 42.56
CA GLY A 8 -22.16 38.38 42.85
C GLY A 8 -22.65 37.39 43.90
N THR A 9 -22.24 36.12 43.81
CA THR A 9 -22.62 35.09 44.80
C THR A 9 -22.04 35.38 46.17
N PHE A 10 -20.80 35.88 46.23
CA PHE A 10 -20.15 36.27 47.49
C PHE A 10 -20.86 37.46 48.16
N LEU A 11 -21.22 38.51 47.40
CA LEU A 11 -21.94 39.66 47.94
C LEU A 11 -23.33 39.28 48.47
N ILE A 12 -24.07 38.42 47.75
CA ILE A 12 -25.37 37.91 48.20
C ILE A 12 -25.20 37.10 49.49
N PHE A 13 -24.18 36.25 49.58
CA PHE A 13 -23.87 35.49 50.79
C PHE A 13 -23.58 36.41 51.98
N VAL A 14 -22.77 37.46 51.80
CA VAL A 14 -22.46 38.45 52.84
C VAL A 14 -23.71 39.22 53.28
N MET A 15 -24.60 39.61 52.35
CA MET A 15 -25.86 40.28 52.72
C MET A 15 -26.82 39.36 53.49
N ILE A 16 -26.96 38.10 53.08
CA ILE A 16 -27.76 37.10 53.80
C ILE A 16 -27.17 36.85 55.20
N PHE A 17 -25.85 36.80 55.30
CA PHE A 17 -25.16 36.59 56.56
C PHE A 17 -25.35 37.78 57.51
N ALA A 18 -25.21 39.02 57.02
CA ALA A 18 -25.45 40.23 57.79
C ALA A 18 -26.89 40.33 58.30
N THR A 19 -27.88 40.01 57.45
CA THR A 19 -29.30 39.97 57.87
C THR A 19 -29.58 38.86 58.88
N PHE A 20 -28.93 37.71 58.79
CA PHE A 20 -29.02 36.65 59.81
C PHE A 20 -28.43 37.09 61.16
N VAL A 21 -27.33 37.85 61.15
CA VAL A 21 -26.69 38.38 62.37
C VAL A 21 -27.62 39.34 63.11
N ASP A 22 -28.27 40.24 62.38
CA ASP A 22 -29.25 41.19 62.94
C ASP A 22 -30.50 40.49 63.48
N THR A 23 -30.97 39.43 62.81
CA THR A 23 -32.27 38.80 63.15
C THR A 23 -32.19 37.85 64.34
N PHE A 24 -31.06 37.16 64.56
CA PHE A 24 -30.97 36.08 65.57
C PHE A 24 -30.13 36.42 66.81
N GLY A 25 -29.38 37.52 66.81
CA GLY A 25 -28.49 37.91 67.91
C GLY A 25 -27.22 37.05 68.01
N ILE A 26 -26.15 37.64 68.55
CA ILE A 26 -24.76 37.14 68.49
C ILE A 26 -24.61 35.68 69.01
N ASP A 27 -25.35 35.30 70.05
CA ASP A 27 -25.24 33.95 70.66
C ASP A 27 -25.81 32.82 69.78
N LYS A 28 -26.86 33.08 69.00
CA LYS A 28 -27.41 32.08 68.07
C LYS A 28 -26.62 32.05 66.76
N VAL A 29 -26.08 33.20 66.36
CA VAL A 29 -25.14 33.33 65.24
C VAL A 29 -23.89 32.51 65.49
N ALA A 30 -23.31 32.52 66.69
CA ALA A 30 -22.12 31.74 67.04
C ALA A 30 -22.33 30.23 66.82
N LYS A 31 -23.49 29.68 67.23
CA LYS A 31 -23.85 28.27 66.98
C LYS A 31 -24.09 28.00 65.49
N PHE A 32 -24.69 28.94 64.78
CA PHE A 32 -24.96 28.85 63.34
C PHE A 32 -23.67 28.92 62.51
N THR A 33 -22.72 29.76 62.91
CA THR A 33 -21.39 29.84 62.29
C THR A 33 -20.69 28.50 62.38
N THR A 34 -20.63 27.86 63.56
CA THR A 34 -19.98 26.56 63.73
C THR A 34 -20.55 25.48 62.80
N ILE A 35 -21.87 25.50 62.57
CA ILE A 35 -22.54 24.59 61.62
C ILE A 35 -22.08 24.90 60.18
N PHE A 36 -22.09 26.16 59.76
CA PHE A 36 -21.63 26.55 58.42
C PHE A 36 -20.13 26.34 58.18
N THR A 37 -19.26 26.67 59.16
CA THR A 37 -17.82 26.43 59.04
C THR A 37 -17.51 24.94 58.89
N SER A 38 -18.31 24.07 59.50
CA SER A 38 -18.17 22.60 59.32
C SER A 38 -18.69 22.10 57.97
N MET A 39 -19.63 22.81 57.33
CA MET A 39 -20.16 22.45 56.01
C MET A 39 -19.28 22.93 54.84
N ILE A 40 -18.53 24.02 55.01
CA ILE A 40 -17.66 24.58 53.95
C ILE A 40 -16.65 23.54 53.41
N PRO A 41 -15.90 22.80 54.25
CA PRO A 41 -15.02 21.72 53.78
C PRO A 41 -15.77 20.64 53.01
N GLY A 42 -16.99 20.27 53.43
CA GLY A 42 -17.82 19.27 52.74
C GLY A 42 -18.26 19.73 51.35
N ILE A 43 -18.66 21.00 51.21
CA ILE A 43 -19.03 21.60 49.91
C ILE A 43 -17.81 21.70 48.99
N MET A 44 -16.66 22.15 49.53
CA MET A 44 -15.38 22.17 48.80
C MET A 44 -15.00 20.76 48.30
N LEU A 45 -15.08 19.75 49.16
CA LEU A 45 -14.77 18.37 48.81
C LEU A 45 -15.71 17.85 47.72
N PHE A 46 -17.01 18.18 47.81
CA PHE A 46 -17.99 17.83 46.79
C PHE A 46 -17.69 18.50 45.44
N LEU A 47 -17.33 19.78 45.42
CA LEU A 47 -16.97 20.49 44.18
C LEU A 47 -15.70 19.91 43.55
N VAL A 48 -14.68 19.60 44.35
CA VAL A 48 -13.45 18.95 43.88
C VAL A 48 -13.75 17.55 43.35
N ALA A 49 -14.53 16.74 44.07
CA ALA A 49 -14.92 15.41 43.62
C ALA A 49 -15.73 15.46 42.31
N ARG A 50 -16.61 16.44 42.17
CA ARG A 50 -17.38 16.67 40.93
C ARG A 50 -16.47 17.07 39.77
N GLN A 51 -15.51 17.97 39.99
CA GLN A 51 -14.53 18.35 38.96
C GLN A 51 -13.64 17.16 38.56
N GLN A 52 -13.14 16.40 39.54
CA GLN A 52 -12.36 15.18 39.29
C GLN A 52 -13.17 14.16 38.48
N PHE A 53 -14.46 14.01 38.76
CA PHE A 53 -15.34 13.15 37.97
C PHE A 53 -15.48 13.63 36.51
N PHE A 54 -15.65 14.94 36.28
CA PHE A 54 -15.70 15.48 34.91
C PHE A 54 -14.38 15.28 34.16
N ILE A 55 -13.25 15.55 34.81
CA ILE A 55 -11.91 15.33 34.23
C ILE A 55 -11.72 13.85 33.90
N ALA A 56 -12.09 12.93 34.80
CA ALA A 56 -11.98 11.50 34.55
C ALA A 56 -12.86 11.04 33.37
N ARG A 57 -14.04 11.65 33.20
CA ARG A 57 -14.92 11.39 32.05
C ARG A 57 -14.32 11.88 30.74
N GLU A 58 -13.79 13.10 30.72
CA GLU A 58 -13.09 13.65 29.54
C GLU A 58 -11.84 12.84 29.19
N GLN A 59 -11.03 12.43 30.18
CA GLN A 59 -9.87 11.57 29.96
C GLN A 59 -10.26 10.22 29.36
N LYS A 60 -11.39 9.64 29.80
CA LYS A 60 -11.91 8.39 29.23
C LYS A 60 -12.34 8.56 27.77
N GLU A 61 -12.92 9.70 27.43
CA GLU A 61 -13.34 10.03 26.06
C GLU A 61 -12.11 10.22 25.15
N ILE A 62 -11.13 11.00 25.59
CA ILE A 62 -9.85 11.17 24.89
C ILE A 62 -9.14 9.82 24.69
N ALA A 63 -9.12 8.95 25.70
CA ALA A 63 -8.51 7.63 25.58
C ALA A 63 -9.24 6.74 24.56
N ARG A 64 -10.57 6.87 24.43
CA ARG A 64 -11.35 6.17 23.39
C ARG A 64 -10.99 6.69 22.01
N GLU A 65 -10.96 8.01 21.83
CA GLU A 65 -10.58 8.64 20.55
C GLU A 65 -9.15 8.26 20.14
N GLN A 66 -8.19 8.31 21.07
CA GLN A 66 -6.80 7.91 20.82
C GLN A 66 -6.70 6.44 20.39
N LYS A 67 -7.51 5.56 21.00
CA LYS A 67 -7.58 4.14 20.62
C LYS A 67 -8.15 3.96 19.21
N GLU A 68 -9.15 4.73 18.83
CA GLU A 68 -9.73 4.71 17.48
C GLU A 68 -8.73 5.23 16.44
N ILE A 69 -8.03 6.33 16.72
CA ILE A 69 -6.96 6.87 15.88
C ILE A 69 -5.83 5.84 15.70
N ALA A 70 -5.39 5.19 16.78
CA ALA A 70 -4.34 4.17 16.72
C ALA A 70 -4.78 2.96 15.87
N ARG A 71 -6.04 2.52 16.00
CA ARG A 71 -6.62 1.46 15.16
C ARG A 71 -6.67 1.87 13.70
N GLY A 72 -7.09 3.10 13.39
CA GLY A 72 -7.12 3.63 12.03
C GLY A 72 -5.73 3.69 11.40
N LYS A 73 -4.74 4.21 12.12
CA LYS A 73 -3.34 4.26 11.66
C LYS A 73 -2.76 2.88 11.38
N PHE A 74 -3.00 1.91 12.27
CA PHE A 74 -2.53 0.55 12.08
C PHE A 74 -3.17 -0.12 10.85
N ARG A 75 -4.46 0.14 10.58
CA ARG A 75 -5.14 -0.36 9.38
C ARG A 75 -4.57 0.24 8.09
N LEU A 76 -4.30 1.54 8.08
CA LEU A 76 -3.67 2.22 6.94
C LEU A 76 -2.27 1.66 6.65
N ASP A 77 -1.44 1.50 7.69
CA ASP A 77 -0.10 0.90 7.56
C ASP A 77 -0.15 -0.54 7.05
N LEU A 78 -1.11 -1.35 7.53
CA LEU A 78 -1.34 -2.69 6.99
C LEU A 78 -1.77 -2.67 5.52
N PHE A 79 -2.68 -1.76 5.15
CA PHE A 79 -3.15 -1.61 3.78
C PHE A 79 -1.99 -1.20 2.85
N GLU A 80 -1.19 -0.21 3.23
CA GLU A 80 -0.02 0.23 2.44
C GLU A 80 0.95 -0.92 2.22
N LYS A 81 1.33 -1.65 3.28
CA LYS A 81 2.24 -2.80 3.17
C LYS A 81 1.70 -3.92 2.28
N ARG A 82 0.39 -4.18 2.36
CA ARG A 82 -0.31 -5.16 1.54
C ARG A 82 -0.29 -4.73 0.06
N HIS A 83 -0.68 -3.49 -0.19
CA HIS A 83 -0.70 -2.92 -1.53
C HIS A 83 0.69 -2.90 -2.18
N ASP A 84 1.73 -2.53 -1.43
CA ASP A 84 3.12 -2.55 -1.91
C ASP A 84 3.55 -3.95 -2.34
N VAL A 85 3.20 -4.97 -1.56
CA VAL A 85 3.49 -6.36 -1.88
C VAL A 85 2.73 -6.82 -3.12
N TYR A 86 1.45 -6.48 -3.24
CA TYR A 86 0.65 -6.77 -4.44
C TYR A 86 1.26 -6.15 -5.70
N ASN A 87 1.66 -4.88 -5.63
CA ASN A 87 2.25 -4.17 -6.77
C ASN A 87 3.51 -4.84 -7.31
N VAL A 88 4.34 -5.44 -6.46
CA VAL A 88 5.52 -6.17 -6.94
C VAL A 88 5.15 -7.27 -7.94
N PHE A 89 4.05 -7.98 -7.71
CA PHE A 89 3.59 -9.04 -8.63
C PHE A 89 2.92 -8.47 -9.88
N VAL A 90 2.17 -7.38 -9.74
CA VAL A 90 1.55 -6.70 -10.88
C VAL A 90 2.62 -6.14 -11.81
N ASP A 91 3.63 -5.48 -11.27
CA ASP A 91 4.76 -4.93 -12.01
C ASP A 91 5.54 -6.04 -12.72
N PHE A 92 5.78 -7.16 -12.03
CA PHE A 92 6.46 -8.31 -12.64
C PHE A 92 5.64 -8.92 -13.78
N PHE A 93 4.33 -9.09 -13.59
CA PHE A 93 3.44 -9.55 -14.64
C PHE A 93 3.42 -8.58 -15.83
N ALA A 94 3.26 -7.28 -15.58
CA ALA A 94 3.25 -6.26 -16.61
C ALA A 94 4.55 -6.28 -17.43
N TYR A 95 5.70 -6.39 -16.76
CA TYR A 95 6.98 -6.55 -17.41
C TYR A 95 7.00 -7.74 -18.39
N CYS A 96 6.66 -8.94 -17.93
CA CYS A 96 6.66 -10.14 -18.78
C CYS A 96 5.60 -10.09 -19.89
N HIS A 97 4.43 -9.52 -19.58
CA HIS A 97 3.32 -9.40 -20.52
C HIS A 97 3.66 -8.45 -21.68
N ASP A 98 4.36 -7.37 -21.39
CA ASP A 98 4.67 -6.31 -22.36
C ASP A 98 5.96 -6.59 -23.14
N LEU A 99 6.68 -7.68 -22.85
CA LEU A 99 7.79 -8.14 -23.70
C LEU A 99 7.30 -8.38 -25.12
N SER A 100 7.95 -7.73 -26.09
CA SER A 100 7.65 -7.93 -27.50
C SER A 100 8.08 -9.31 -27.98
N LEU A 101 7.33 -9.84 -28.94
CA LEU A 101 7.65 -11.08 -29.65
C LEU A 101 8.22 -10.83 -31.05
N LYS A 102 8.59 -9.57 -31.35
CA LYS A 102 9.16 -9.17 -32.64
C LYS A 102 10.66 -8.99 -32.52
N VAL A 103 11.42 -9.59 -33.43
CA VAL A 103 12.89 -9.50 -33.47
C VAL A 103 13.37 -8.06 -33.58
N ASP A 104 12.69 -7.27 -34.41
CA ASP A 104 13.03 -5.86 -34.70
C ASP A 104 13.12 -4.99 -33.44
N ASP A 105 12.28 -5.26 -32.44
CA ASP A 105 12.26 -4.50 -31.18
C ASP A 105 13.53 -4.73 -30.34
N TYR A 106 14.23 -5.85 -30.56
CA TYR A 106 15.47 -6.22 -29.87
C TYR A 106 16.71 -5.90 -30.69
N THR A 107 16.68 -6.11 -32.01
CA THR A 107 17.80 -5.80 -32.90
C THR A 107 17.96 -4.30 -33.11
N LYS A 108 16.87 -3.52 -33.00
CA LYS A 108 16.87 -2.04 -33.16
C LYS A 108 17.60 -1.62 -34.44
N ILE A 109 17.20 -2.25 -35.54
CA ILE A 109 17.74 -1.96 -36.87
C ILE A 109 17.42 -0.51 -37.22
N THR A 110 18.44 0.23 -37.64
CA THR A 110 18.29 1.61 -38.12
C THR A 110 17.79 1.62 -39.56
N THR A 111 17.22 2.74 -39.99
CA THR A 111 16.72 2.89 -41.37
C THR A 111 17.81 2.69 -42.42
N ASP A 112 19.06 3.06 -42.09
CA ASP A 112 20.21 2.87 -42.99
C ASP A 112 20.60 1.39 -43.07
N GLU A 113 20.65 0.68 -41.93
CA GLU A 113 20.88 -0.77 -41.89
C GLU A 113 19.77 -1.55 -42.60
N GLU A 114 18.51 -1.14 -42.44
CA GLU A 114 17.37 -1.73 -43.13
C GLU A 114 17.48 -1.56 -44.65
N PHE A 115 17.88 -0.36 -45.11
CA PHE A 115 18.12 -0.10 -46.53
C PHE A 115 19.27 -0.96 -47.06
N ASP A 116 20.36 -1.08 -46.32
CA ASP A 116 21.50 -1.92 -46.71
C ASP A 116 21.10 -3.39 -46.81
N ILE A 117 20.34 -3.91 -45.82
CA ILE A 117 19.75 -5.25 -45.82
C ILE A 117 18.90 -5.50 -47.07
N LEU A 118 18.02 -4.57 -47.42
CA LEU A 118 17.04 -4.73 -48.50
C LEU A 118 17.65 -4.58 -49.91
N TYR A 119 18.61 -3.67 -50.08
CA TYR A 119 19.04 -3.22 -51.42
C TYR A 119 20.51 -3.48 -51.72
N ASN A 120 21.37 -3.54 -50.70
CA ASN A 120 22.82 -3.60 -50.90
C ASN A 120 23.44 -4.96 -50.53
N TYR A 121 22.65 -5.89 -49.97
CA TYR A 121 23.13 -7.18 -49.45
C TYR A 121 24.35 -6.99 -48.53
N PRO A 122 24.12 -6.65 -47.26
CA PRO A 122 25.17 -6.24 -46.35
C PRO A 122 26.13 -7.40 -46.13
N GLY A 123 27.40 -7.08 -45.92
CA GLY A 123 28.39 -8.10 -45.54
C GLY A 123 28.01 -8.80 -44.23
N SER A 124 28.51 -10.02 -44.04
CA SER A 124 28.22 -10.82 -42.83
C SER A 124 28.57 -10.09 -41.53
N GLU A 125 29.57 -9.21 -41.56
CA GLU A 125 29.98 -8.39 -40.40
C GLU A 125 28.86 -7.47 -39.88
N VAL A 126 28.07 -6.87 -40.76
CA VAL A 126 26.95 -5.99 -40.37
C VAL A 126 25.81 -6.81 -39.76
N ILE A 127 25.51 -7.97 -40.35
CA ILE A 127 24.50 -8.89 -39.81
C ILE A 127 24.93 -9.43 -38.44
N ASP A 128 26.22 -9.75 -38.27
CA ASP A 128 26.78 -10.18 -36.99
C ASP A 128 26.65 -9.09 -35.93
N GLU A 129 26.94 -7.82 -36.26
CA GLU A 129 26.78 -6.69 -35.33
C GLU A 129 25.31 -6.50 -34.89
N ILE A 130 24.36 -6.58 -35.83
CA ILE A 130 22.92 -6.48 -35.52
C ILE A 130 22.48 -7.66 -34.63
N THR A 131 22.96 -8.86 -34.94
CA THR A 131 22.67 -10.08 -34.16
C THR A 131 23.22 -9.96 -32.74
N ASP A 132 24.46 -9.51 -32.57
CA ASP A 132 25.10 -9.31 -31.27
C ASP A 132 24.38 -8.25 -30.45
N ARG A 133 23.93 -7.16 -31.09
CA ARG A 133 23.11 -6.12 -30.46
C ARG A 133 21.79 -6.68 -29.94
N GLY A 134 21.11 -7.47 -30.77
CA GLY A 134 19.87 -8.14 -30.40
C GLY A 134 20.06 -9.17 -29.27
N ALA A 135 21.10 -10.00 -29.35
CA ALA A 135 21.45 -10.98 -28.32
C ALA A 135 21.75 -10.31 -26.98
N ASN A 136 22.48 -9.19 -26.98
CA ASN A 136 22.72 -8.39 -25.79
C ASN A 136 21.41 -7.83 -25.19
N ASN A 137 20.52 -7.29 -26.02
CA ASN A 137 19.23 -6.77 -25.56
C ASN A 137 18.32 -7.87 -24.99
N ILE A 138 18.34 -9.08 -25.56
CA ILE A 138 17.66 -10.25 -24.98
C ILE A 138 18.32 -10.67 -23.66
N GLY A 139 19.65 -10.62 -23.55
CA GLY A 139 20.36 -10.86 -22.30
C GLY A 139 19.87 -9.95 -21.16
N LEU A 140 19.63 -8.67 -21.46
CA LEU A 140 19.05 -7.73 -20.50
C LEU A 140 17.64 -8.14 -20.03
N VAL A 141 16.86 -8.84 -20.86
CA VAL A 141 15.55 -9.38 -20.44
C VAL A 141 15.75 -10.41 -19.33
N ARG A 142 16.71 -11.32 -19.49
CA ARG A 142 17.03 -12.32 -18.47
C ARG A 142 17.46 -11.68 -17.15
N ASP A 143 18.35 -10.70 -17.20
CA ASP A 143 18.79 -9.99 -16.00
C ASP A 143 17.62 -9.31 -15.27
N CYS A 144 16.70 -8.71 -16.03
CA CYS A 144 15.48 -8.11 -15.49
C CYS A 144 14.52 -9.15 -14.90
N LEU A 145 14.37 -10.33 -15.53
CA LEU A 145 13.57 -11.43 -15.03
C LEU A 145 14.11 -11.96 -13.70
N ASP A 146 15.41 -12.21 -13.62
CA ASP A 146 16.07 -12.68 -12.40
C ASP A 146 15.97 -11.63 -11.28
N GLY A 147 16.16 -10.35 -11.62
CA GLY A 147 15.95 -9.24 -10.69
C GLY A 147 14.51 -9.15 -10.16
N SER A 148 13.52 -9.36 -11.02
CA SER A 148 12.10 -9.30 -10.65
C SER A 148 11.68 -10.54 -9.84
N LYS A 149 12.19 -11.72 -10.18
CA LYS A 149 12.01 -12.94 -9.39
C LYS A 149 12.49 -12.77 -7.96
N ASN A 150 13.69 -12.22 -7.76
CA ASN A 150 14.22 -11.95 -6.42
C ASN A 150 13.32 -11.00 -5.62
N LYS A 151 12.77 -9.96 -6.27
CA LYS A 151 11.80 -9.06 -5.63
C LYS A 151 10.51 -9.81 -5.25
N CYS A 152 10.00 -10.68 -6.12
CA CYS A 152 8.83 -11.51 -5.85
C CYS A 152 9.07 -12.50 -4.70
N GLU A 153 10.24 -13.11 -4.60
CA GLU A 153 10.58 -14.00 -3.47
C GLU A 153 10.58 -13.24 -2.12
N ILE A 154 11.13 -12.02 -2.11
CA ILE A 154 11.07 -11.13 -0.94
C ILE A 154 9.62 -10.76 -0.63
N ALA A 155 8.81 -10.46 -1.65
CA ALA A 155 7.40 -10.12 -1.51
C ALA A 155 6.58 -11.31 -0.98
N LEU A 156 6.82 -12.53 -1.46
CA LEU A 156 6.18 -13.76 -0.98
C LEU A 156 6.49 -14.01 0.50
N ASN A 157 7.74 -13.81 0.92
CA ASN A 157 8.10 -13.92 2.33
C ASN A 157 7.34 -12.91 3.22
N LYS A 158 7.09 -11.69 2.70
CA LYS A 158 6.23 -10.71 3.39
C LYS A 158 4.76 -11.12 3.38
N MET A 159 4.28 -11.76 2.30
CA MET A 159 2.88 -12.18 2.19
C MET A 159 2.46 -13.13 3.29
N ILE A 160 3.34 -14.05 3.70
CA ILE A 160 3.08 -15.02 4.78
C ILE A 160 2.63 -14.32 6.08
N PHE A 161 3.09 -13.10 6.33
CA PHE A 161 2.71 -12.32 7.52
C PHE A 161 1.54 -11.36 7.29
N LEU A 162 1.31 -10.95 6.04
CA LEU A 162 0.35 -9.90 5.70
C LEU A 162 -1.01 -10.46 5.23
N TYR A 163 -1.02 -11.69 4.74
CA TYR A 163 -2.16 -12.36 4.12
C TYR A 163 -2.32 -13.78 4.65
N ASP A 164 -3.46 -14.38 4.30
CA ASP A 164 -3.72 -15.78 4.56
C ASP A 164 -2.78 -16.68 3.72
N GLU A 165 -2.52 -17.88 4.25
CA GLU A 165 -1.64 -18.87 3.62
C GLU A 165 -2.11 -19.25 2.21
N SER A 166 -3.42 -19.32 2.00
CA SER A 166 -4.03 -19.62 0.69
C SER A 166 -3.68 -18.56 -0.36
N ILE A 167 -3.71 -17.28 0.01
CA ILE A 167 -3.37 -16.16 -0.89
C ILE A 167 -1.89 -16.21 -1.23
N SER A 168 -1.05 -16.42 -0.21
CA SER A 168 0.40 -16.53 -0.40
C SER A 168 0.75 -17.67 -1.36
N HIS A 169 0.07 -18.82 -1.26
CA HIS A 169 0.26 -19.95 -2.15
C HIS A 169 -0.15 -19.62 -3.59
N LYS A 170 -1.36 -19.08 -3.80
CA LYS A 170 -1.86 -18.68 -5.12
C LYS A 170 -0.96 -17.65 -5.81
N MET A 171 -0.46 -16.68 -5.04
CA MET A 171 0.46 -15.66 -5.54
C MET A 171 1.83 -16.25 -5.87
N GLY A 172 2.29 -17.24 -5.11
CA GLY A 172 3.51 -17.97 -5.41
C GLY A 172 3.42 -18.78 -6.71
N GLU A 173 2.30 -19.45 -6.94
CA GLU A 173 2.03 -20.11 -8.21
C GLU A 173 1.96 -19.12 -9.36
N PHE A 174 1.20 -18.03 -9.21
CA PHE A 174 1.09 -16.99 -10.23
C PHE A 174 2.46 -16.40 -10.58
N ALA A 175 3.29 -16.08 -9.59
CA ALA A 175 4.64 -15.55 -9.81
C ALA A 175 5.54 -16.54 -10.55
N ARG A 176 5.41 -17.84 -10.28
CA ARG A 176 6.14 -18.90 -10.99
C ARG A 176 5.70 -18.95 -12.45
N ASP A 177 4.40 -18.97 -12.72
CA ASP A 177 3.89 -19.04 -14.09
C ASP A 177 4.28 -17.79 -14.91
N VAL A 178 4.33 -16.62 -14.26
CA VAL A 178 4.81 -15.36 -14.87
C VAL A 178 6.30 -15.41 -15.19
N TYR A 179 7.11 -15.99 -14.30
CA TYR A 179 8.53 -16.19 -14.54
C TYR A 179 8.76 -17.17 -15.68
N ASP A 180 8.02 -18.28 -15.71
CA ASP A 180 8.10 -19.28 -16.78
C ASP A 180 7.70 -18.67 -18.14
N LEU A 181 6.66 -17.84 -18.18
CA LEU A 181 6.31 -17.07 -19.39
C LEU A 181 7.48 -16.19 -19.84
N GLY A 182 8.06 -15.40 -18.93
CA GLY A 182 9.19 -14.52 -19.26
C GLY A 182 10.39 -15.30 -19.80
N TYR A 183 10.70 -16.45 -19.20
CA TYR A 183 11.78 -17.32 -19.63
C TYR A 183 11.52 -17.96 -21.00
N ASP A 184 10.28 -18.38 -21.25
CA ASP A 184 9.87 -18.90 -22.56
C ASP A 184 10.00 -17.85 -23.66
N ILE A 185 9.59 -16.60 -23.37
CA ILE A 185 9.76 -15.47 -24.30
C ILE A 185 11.24 -15.22 -24.58
N HIS A 186 12.09 -15.18 -23.54
CA HIS A 186 13.54 -15.03 -23.70
C HIS A 186 14.12 -16.11 -24.62
N ASN A 187 13.77 -17.38 -24.40
CA ASN A 187 14.28 -18.48 -25.21
C ASN A 187 13.78 -18.42 -26.65
N TYR A 188 12.49 -18.11 -26.83
CA TYR A 188 11.89 -17.91 -28.15
C TYR A 188 12.64 -16.82 -28.91
N MET A 189 12.82 -15.64 -28.29
CA MET A 189 13.51 -14.53 -28.93
C MET A 189 14.96 -14.86 -29.24
N GLY A 190 15.66 -15.59 -28.36
CA GLY A 190 17.03 -16.02 -28.60
C GLY A 190 17.15 -16.92 -29.85
N GLN A 191 16.18 -17.82 -30.06
CA GLN A 191 16.13 -18.64 -31.27
C GLN A 191 15.76 -17.82 -32.50
N GLU A 192 14.80 -16.90 -32.38
CA GLU A 192 14.36 -16.05 -33.49
C GLU A 192 15.48 -15.13 -34.00
N ILE A 193 16.35 -14.61 -33.14
CA ILE A 193 17.53 -13.85 -33.56
C ILE A 193 18.51 -14.72 -34.36
N LEU A 194 18.73 -15.97 -33.95
CA LEU A 194 19.60 -16.90 -34.67
C LEU A 194 19.01 -17.30 -36.03
N ASN A 195 17.70 -17.54 -36.08
CA ASN A 195 16.98 -17.81 -37.32
C ASN A 195 17.04 -16.61 -38.26
N TRP A 196 16.77 -15.40 -37.75
CA TRP A 196 16.88 -14.15 -38.49
C TRP A 196 18.28 -14.01 -39.11
N ARG A 197 19.34 -14.22 -38.33
CA ARG A 197 20.72 -14.21 -38.83
C ARG A 197 20.94 -15.24 -39.94
N ALA A 198 20.48 -16.47 -39.75
CA ALA A 198 20.68 -17.55 -40.72
C ALA A 198 20.05 -17.20 -42.08
N CYS A 199 18.86 -16.60 -42.08
CA CYS A 199 18.18 -16.19 -43.31
C CYS A 199 18.99 -15.17 -44.12
N TYR A 200 19.59 -14.17 -43.46
CA TYR A 200 20.39 -13.16 -44.17
C TYR A 200 21.78 -13.65 -44.57
N VAL A 201 22.40 -14.56 -43.80
CA VAL A 201 23.75 -15.08 -44.11
C VAL A 201 23.71 -16.21 -45.15
N PHE A 202 22.72 -17.10 -45.08
CA PHE A 202 22.66 -18.31 -45.93
C PHE A 202 21.63 -18.20 -47.06
N GLY A 203 20.79 -17.16 -47.05
CA GLY A 203 19.75 -16.97 -48.07
C GLY A 203 18.54 -17.88 -47.88
N ASP A 204 18.34 -18.40 -46.67
CA ASP A 204 17.17 -19.22 -46.32
C ASP A 204 15.92 -18.33 -46.17
N ASP A 205 14.76 -18.86 -46.56
CA ASP A 205 13.47 -18.17 -46.34
C ASP A 205 13.21 -18.00 -44.83
N TYR A 206 13.02 -16.76 -44.38
CA TYR A 206 12.66 -16.48 -43.00
C TYR A 206 11.23 -16.90 -42.71
N VAL A 207 11.08 -17.92 -41.86
CA VAL A 207 9.79 -18.36 -41.33
C VAL A 207 9.83 -18.17 -39.82
N ALA A 208 9.19 -17.09 -39.35
CA ALA A 208 9.04 -16.82 -37.93
C ALA A 208 8.36 -18.01 -37.22
N ALA A 209 8.92 -18.46 -36.10
CA ALA A 209 8.28 -19.47 -35.29
C ALA A 209 6.95 -18.94 -34.71
N SER A 210 5.97 -19.82 -34.58
CA SER A 210 4.62 -19.47 -34.09
C SER A 210 4.67 -18.87 -32.68
N THR A 211 4.08 -17.69 -32.51
CA THR A 211 3.91 -17.00 -31.21
C THR A 211 2.62 -17.40 -30.48
N LEU A 212 1.79 -18.25 -31.10
CA LEU A 212 0.43 -18.54 -30.63
C LEU A 212 0.39 -19.06 -29.19
N GLU A 213 1.33 -19.94 -28.82
CA GLU A 213 1.38 -20.51 -27.48
C GLU A 213 1.77 -19.48 -26.41
N LEU A 214 2.70 -18.56 -26.73
CA LEU A 214 3.12 -17.49 -25.83
C LEU A 214 2.00 -16.47 -25.62
N GLU A 215 1.32 -16.07 -26.69
CA GLU A 215 0.17 -15.17 -26.62
C GLU A 215 -1.00 -15.79 -25.84
N LYS A 216 -1.22 -17.11 -26.01
CA LYS A 216 -2.20 -17.84 -25.22
C LYS A 216 -1.84 -17.82 -23.73
N LYS A 217 -0.58 -18.09 -23.36
CA LYS A 217 -0.11 -18.00 -21.97
C LYS A 217 -0.27 -16.59 -21.40
N LYS A 218 0.08 -15.53 -22.16
CA LYS A 218 -0.17 -14.12 -21.77
C LYS A 218 -1.65 -13.87 -21.45
N SER A 219 -2.55 -14.33 -22.34
CA SER A 219 -3.99 -14.20 -22.16
C SER A 219 -4.52 -14.94 -20.93
N GLU A 220 -4.05 -16.16 -20.70
CA GLU A 220 -4.43 -16.99 -19.55
C GLU A 220 -4.00 -16.33 -18.23
N LEU A 221 -2.76 -15.87 -18.15
CA LEU A 221 -2.25 -15.16 -16.98
C LEU A 221 -2.96 -13.82 -16.75
N SER A 222 -3.24 -13.05 -17.80
CA SER A 222 -4.05 -11.83 -17.69
C SER A 222 -5.45 -12.12 -17.12
N LYS A 223 -6.08 -13.21 -17.54
CA LYS A 223 -7.41 -13.61 -17.02
C LYS A 223 -7.31 -14.03 -15.56
N ARG A 224 -6.27 -14.78 -15.20
CA ARG A 224 -6.03 -15.21 -13.81
C ARG A 224 -5.75 -14.02 -12.89
N LEU A 225 -4.98 -13.04 -13.34
CA LEU A 225 -4.73 -11.79 -12.60
C LEU A 225 -6.03 -11.00 -12.37
N LYS A 226 -6.78 -10.71 -13.44
CA LYS A 226 -8.02 -9.91 -13.38
C LYS A 226 -9.16 -10.61 -12.66
N GLY A 227 -9.22 -11.93 -12.74
CA GLY A 227 -10.25 -12.76 -12.13
C GLY A 227 -9.83 -13.23 -10.75
N GLU A 228 -9.13 -14.36 -10.71
CA GLU A 228 -8.77 -15.06 -9.47
C GLU A 228 -8.00 -14.15 -8.51
N ILE A 229 -6.84 -13.64 -8.92
CA ILE A 229 -5.94 -12.91 -8.02
C ILE A 229 -6.57 -11.62 -7.51
N THR A 230 -7.10 -10.78 -8.40
CA THR A 230 -7.72 -9.52 -8.01
C THR A 230 -8.89 -9.76 -7.06
N SER A 231 -9.72 -10.78 -7.31
CA SER A 231 -10.88 -11.07 -6.45
C SER A 231 -10.50 -11.48 -5.02
N GLU A 232 -9.44 -12.28 -4.87
CA GLU A 232 -8.92 -12.72 -3.57
C GLU A 232 -8.22 -11.58 -2.82
N MET A 233 -7.58 -10.67 -3.54
CA MET A 233 -6.84 -9.55 -2.95
C MET A 233 -7.76 -8.37 -2.59
N MET A 234 -8.89 -8.20 -3.29
CA MET A 234 -9.79 -7.06 -3.14
C MET A 234 -10.22 -6.75 -1.69
N PRO A 235 -10.57 -7.74 -0.84
CA PRO A 235 -10.96 -7.49 0.55
C PRO A 235 -9.84 -6.86 1.39
N PHE A 236 -8.58 -7.08 1.00
CA PHE A 236 -7.40 -6.57 1.69
C PHE A 236 -6.91 -5.24 1.11
N LEU A 237 -7.34 -4.93 -0.11
CA LEU A 237 -6.97 -3.74 -0.87
C LEU A 237 -8.08 -2.66 -0.87
N HIS A 238 -9.06 -2.77 0.02
CA HIS A 238 -10.09 -1.73 0.22
C HIS A 238 -10.20 -1.36 1.69
N ILE A 239 -10.29 -0.05 1.96
CA ILE A 239 -10.67 0.46 3.27
C ILE A 239 -12.11 0.94 3.16
N SER A 240 -13.06 0.19 3.72
CA SER A 240 -14.45 0.65 3.75
C SER A 240 -14.60 1.83 4.71
N TYR A 241 -15.25 2.90 4.26
CA TYR A 241 -15.62 4.04 5.10
C TYR A 241 -16.56 3.64 6.26
N SER A 242 -17.32 2.54 6.13
CA SER A 242 -18.19 2.03 7.20
C SER A 242 -17.43 1.49 8.40
N ASP A 243 -16.14 1.21 8.26
CA ASP A 243 -15.30 0.65 9.33
C ASP A 243 -14.51 1.71 10.09
N VAL A 244 -14.69 2.99 9.71
CA VAL A 244 -14.01 4.17 10.25
C VAL A 244 -14.96 5.03 11.11
N SER A 245 -16.27 4.76 11.06
CA SER A 245 -17.33 5.36 11.89
C SER A 245 -17.77 4.45 13.02
#